data_AF-A0A3M1ZB23-F1
#
_entry.id   AF-A0A3M1ZB23-F1
#
_cell.length_a   1.000
_cell.length_b   1.000
_cell.length_c   1.000
_cell.angle_alpha   90.00
_cell.angle_beta   90.00
_cell.angle_gamma   90.00
#
_symmetry.space_group_name_H-M   'P 1'
#
loop_
_entity.id
_entity.type
_entity.pdbx_description
1 polymer ?
#
loop_
_entity_poly.entity_id
_entity_poly.type
_entity_poly.pdbx_seq_one_letter_code
_entity_poly.pdbx_strand_id
1 'polypeptide(L)'
;MGGNGNWDFRDFAFNVNPTISICAANPDPPVGTDDPVLSAITAQVRPSVVAPGMTSVLFLEGAVALDMQVSVIRADGQIISKQTRRHLPGISRFSLDLPDVPGLYFVQIKNLSGGIRTLKVVVSGR
;
A
#
# COMPACT_ATOMS: atom_id res chain seq x y z
N MET A 1 54.38 -1.13 16.02
CA MET A 1 53.82 -0.86 17.36
C MET A 1 52.94 0.37 17.18
N GLY A 2 51.62 0.22 17.02
CA GLY A 2 50.64 0.30 18.13
C GLY A 2 50.53 1.76 18.58
N GLY A 3 49.41 2.49 18.54
CA GLY A 3 47.99 2.20 18.45
C GLY A 3 47.29 3.40 19.13
N ASN A 4 46.01 3.63 18.81
CA ASN A 4 44.93 4.07 19.71
C ASN A 4 43.96 5.02 19.01
N GLY A 5 42.78 4.49 18.76
CA GLY A 5 41.63 5.22 18.26
C GLY A 5 41.00 6.09 19.33
N ASN A 6 40.13 6.99 18.86
CA ASN A 6 39.00 7.46 19.61
C ASN A 6 37.93 7.94 18.60
N TRP A 7 37.17 7.01 18.05
CA TRP A 7 35.94 7.33 17.34
C TRP A 7 34.83 7.30 18.40
N ASP A 8 34.51 8.49 18.89
CA ASP A 8 33.49 8.71 19.92
C ASP A 8 32.10 8.42 19.31
N PHE A 9 31.53 7.26 19.65
CA PHE A 9 30.14 6.92 19.33
C PHE A 9 29.24 7.44 20.46
N ARG A 10 29.03 8.74 20.50
CA ARG A 10 28.07 9.35 21.43
C ARG A 10 27.05 10.20 20.70
N ASP A 11 25.80 9.79 20.92
CA ASP A 11 24.58 10.58 20.79
C ASP A 11 24.09 10.88 19.37
N PHE A 12 23.87 9.82 18.59
CA PHE A 12 22.75 9.82 17.64
C PHE A 12 21.44 9.50 18.36
N ALA A 13 21.05 10.38 19.30
CA ALA A 13 19.66 10.46 19.74
C ALA A 13 18.85 11.13 18.63
N PHE A 14 18.64 10.43 17.52
CA PHE A 14 17.57 10.77 16.60
C PHE A 14 16.26 10.44 17.31
N ASN A 15 15.73 11.43 18.02
CA ASN A 15 14.33 11.44 18.42
C ASN A 15 13.46 11.62 17.17
N VAL A 16 13.55 10.68 16.24
CA VAL A 16 12.64 10.57 15.10
C VAL A 16 11.40 9.89 15.62
N ASN A 17 10.49 10.70 16.17
CA ASN A 17 9.09 10.33 16.22
C ASN A 17 8.69 10.08 14.75
N PRO A 18 8.52 8.83 14.26
CA PRO A 18 8.28 8.61 12.85
C PRO A 18 6.80 8.86 12.59
N THR A 19 6.37 10.11 12.74
CA THR A 19 5.19 10.57 12.01
C THR A 19 5.66 10.80 10.58
N ILE A 20 6.04 9.71 9.90
CA ILE A 20 6.21 9.71 8.46
C ILE A 20 4.79 9.83 7.93
N SER A 21 4.33 11.08 7.79
CA SER A 21 3.27 11.39 6.84
C SER A 21 3.85 11.05 5.47
N ILE A 22 3.62 9.81 5.04
CA ILE A 22 3.88 9.40 3.68
C ILE A 22 2.84 10.15 2.84
N CYS A 23 3.18 11.36 2.42
CA CYS A 23 2.50 11.98 1.29
C CYS A 23 2.54 10.94 0.17
N ALA A 24 1.36 10.58 -0.33
CA ALA A 24 1.22 9.75 -1.50
C ALA A 24 2.05 10.38 -2.63
N ALA A 25 3.26 9.88 -2.83
CA ALA A 25 3.96 10.07 -4.09
C ALA A 25 3.14 9.28 -5.10
N ASN A 26 2.18 9.96 -5.73
CA ASN A 26 1.41 9.47 -6.88
C ASN A 26 2.41 8.89 -7.88
N PRO A 27 2.46 7.57 -8.12
CA PRO A 27 2.76 7.14 -9.48
C PRO A 27 1.55 7.57 -10.31
N ASP A 28 1.76 8.29 -11.41
CA ASP A 28 0.68 8.70 -12.32
C ASP A 28 -0.31 7.55 -12.50
N PRO A 29 -1.61 7.74 -12.19
CA PRO A 29 -2.58 6.69 -12.38
C PRO A 29 -2.59 6.33 -13.87
N PRO A 30 -2.71 5.03 -14.24
CA PRO A 30 -3.05 4.70 -15.61
C PRO A 30 -4.31 5.48 -15.95
N VAL A 31 -4.28 6.31 -17.01
CA VAL A 31 -5.33 7.27 -17.39
C VAL A 31 -6.70 6.63 -17.23
N GLY A 32 -7.30 6.88 -16.09
CA GLY A 32 -8.58 6.39 -15.64
C GLY A 32 -9.27 7.63 -15.13
N THR A 33 -10.44 7.91 -15.70
CA THR A 33 -11.29 9.03 -15.30
C THR A 33 -11.37 9.10 -13.77
N ASP A 34 -11.01 10.24 -13.20
CA ASP A 34 -11.11 10.51 -11.76
C ASP A 34 -12.58 10.29 -11.36
N ASP A 35 -12.87 9.12 -10.80
CA ASP A 35 -14.24 8.73 -10.49
C ASP A 35 -14.62 9.39 -9.15
N PRO A 36 -15.62 10.28 -9.14
CA PRO A 36 -15.96 11.06 -7.95
C PRO A 36 -16.41 10.18 -6.78
N VAL A 37 -16.85 8.95 -7.04
CA VAL A 37 -17.27 8.01 -5.99
C VAL A 37 -16.07 7.37 -5.31
N LEU A 38 -15.01 7.02 -6.06
CA LEU A 38 -13.75 6.55 -5.47
C LEU A 38 -12.99 7.66 -4.75
N SER A 39 -13.09 8.90 -5.24
CA SER A 39 -12.49 10.06 -4.57
C SER A 39 -13.14 10.37 -3.22
N ALA A 40 -14.38 9.92 -2.99
CA ALA A 40 -15.07 9.98 -1.69
C ALA A 40 -14.69 8.83 -0.72
N ILE A 41 -13.83 7.89 -1.14
CA ILE A 41 -13.38 6.76 -0.31
C ILE A 41 -11.91 6.97 0.06
N THR A 42 -11.60 6.86 1.35
CA THR A 42 -10.23 6.80 1.85
C THR A 42 -9.73 5.37 1.78
N ALA A 43 -8.57 5.14 1.17
CA ALA A 43 -7.99 3.82 0.98
C ALA A 43 -6.56 3.77 1.50
N GLN A 44 -6.24 2.76 2.31
CA GLN A 44 -4.90 2.59 2.87
C GLN A 44 -4.53 1.11 3.03
N VAL A 45 -3.30 0.76 2.64
CA VAL A 45 -2.75 -0.58 2.91
C VAL A 45 -1.86 -0.53 4.15
N ARG A 46 -2.06 -1.46 5.10
CA ARG A 46 -1.25 -1.62 6.30
C ARG A 46 -0.93 -3.10 6.57
N PRO A 47 0.36 -3.47 6.76
CA PRO A 47 1.55 -2.65 6.50
C PRO A 47 1.70 -2.36 5.00
N SER A 48 2.25 -1.21 4.62
CA SER A 48 2.62 -0.93 3.22
C SER A 48 3.98 -1.52 2.84
N VAL A 49 4.76 -1.96 3.82
CA VAL A 49 6.00 -2.70 3.66
C VAL A 49 5.87 -4.00 4.46
N VAL A 50 5.94 -5.14 3.77
CA VAL A 50 5.81 -6.46 4.41
C VAL A 50 6.96 -7.38 4.05
N ALA A 51 7.18 -8.41 4.87
CA ALA A 51 8.04 -9.52 4.50
C ALA A 51 7.34 -10.44 3.48
N PRO A 52 8.10 -11.19 2.67
CA PRO A 52 7.57 -12.23 1.80
C PRO A 52 6.59 -13.17 2.50
N GLY A 53 5.46 -13.46 1.86
CA GLY A 53 4.45 -14.39 2.36
C GLY A 53 3.59 -13.89 3.52
N MET A 54 3.73 -12.61 3.88
CA MET A 54 2.88 -11.98 4.90
C MET A 54 1.64 -11.36 4.26
N THR A 55 0.52 -11.43 4.98
CA THR A 55 -0.72 -10.77 4.60
C THR A 55 -0.66 -9.28 4.95
N SER A 56 -1.10 -8.43 4.02
CA SER A 56 -1.42 -7.02 4.30
C SER A 56 -2.93 -6.82 4.37
N VAL A 57 -3.38 -5.74 5.00
CA VAL A 57 -4.79 -5.38 5.02
C VAL A 57 -5.00 -4.07 4.28
N LEU A 58 -5.90 -4.08 3.31
CA LEU A 58 -6.46 -2.87 2.72
C LEU A 58 -7.67 -2.41 3.54
N PHE A 59 -7.59 -1.19 4.02
CA PHE A 59 -8.66 -0.47 4.69
C PHE A 59 -9.31 0.48 3.68
N LEU A 60 -10.62 0.35 3.53
CA LEU A 60 -11.45 1.26 2.74
C LEU A 60 -12.49 1.88 3.66
N GLU A 61 -12.49 3.20 3.73
CA GLU A 61 -13.43 3.98 4.52
C GLU A 61 -14.20 4.92 3.61
N GLY A 62 -15.52 4.83 3.63
CA GLY A 62 -16.38 5.63 2.77
C GLY A 62 -17.82 5.64 3.27
N ALA A 63 -18.60 6.62 2.82
CA ALA A 63 -20.00 6.77 3.20
C ALA A 63 -20.98 6.04 2.26
N VAL A 64 -20.48 5.43 1.18
CA VAL A 64 -21.30 4.91 0.08
C VAL A 64 -21.03 3.41 -0.14
N ALA A 65 -22.07 2.63 -0.37
CA ALA A 65 -21.92 1.23 -0.77
C ALA A 65 -21.48 1.14 -2.24
N LEU A 66 -20.44 0.37 -2.54
CA LEU A 66 -19.89 0.28 -3.89
C LEU A 66 -19.38 -1.13 -4.17
N ASP A 67 -19.75 -1.72 -5.31
CA ASP A 67 -19.12 -2.95 -5.77
C ASP A 67 -17.74 -2.63 -6.36
N MET A 68 -16.73 -3.32 -5.83
CA MET A 68 -15.34 -3.06 -6.18
C MET A 68 -14.59 -4.36 -6.43
N GLN A 69 -13.53 -4.20 -7.22
CA GLN A 69 -12.57 -5.22 -7.54
C GLN A 69 -11.20 -4.74 -7.07
N VAL A 70 -10.62 -5.50 -6.16
CA VAL A 70 -9.28 -5.26 -5.62
C VAL A 70 -8.34 -6.28 -6.25
N SER A 71 -7.30 -5.80 -6.92
CA SER A 71 -6.28 -6.62 -7.57
C SER A 71 -4.91 -6.31 -7.00
N VAL A 72 -4.11 -7.34 -6.72
CA VAL A 72 -2.68 -7.20 -6.43
C VAL A 72 -1.92 -7.44 -7.74
N ILE A 73 -1.14 -6.44 -8.14
CA ILE A 73 -0.43 -6.39 -9.41
C ILE A 73 1.06 -6.24 -9.11
N ARG A 74 1.91 -7.02 -9.77
CA ARG A 74 3.36 -6.85 -9.71
C ARG A 74 3.78 -5.65 -10.56
N ALA A 75 4.96 -5.10 -10.32
CA ALA A 75 5.51 -3.99 -11.10
C ALA A 75 5.64 -4.25 -12.62
N ASP A 76 5.64 -5.50 -13.08
CA ASP A 76 5.61 -5.87 -14.51
C ASP A 76 4.19 -5.82 -15.12
N GLY A 77 3.18 -5.47 -14.32
CA GLY A 77 1.77 -5.44 -14.73
C GLY A 77 1.03 -6.77 -14.58
N GLN A 78 1.69 -7.83 -14.11
CA GLN A 78 1.04 -9.12 -13.89
C GLN A 78 0.10 -9.06 -12.68
N ILE A 79 -1.18 -9.43 -12.88
CA ILE A 79 -2.14 -9.59 -11.80
C ILE A 79 -1.87 -10.92 -11.09
N ILE A 80 -1.58 -10.87 -9.79
CA ILE A 80 -1.27 -12.03 -8.95
C ILE A 80 -2.50 -12.49 -8.18
N SER A 81 -3.29 -11.53 -7.68
CA SER A 81 -4.50 -11.82 -6.92
C SER A 81 -5.58 -10.85 -7.31
N LYS A 82 -6.83 -11.32 -7.24
CA LYS A 82 -8.01 -10.57 -7.63
C LYS A 82 -9.18 -10.97 -6.75
N GLN A 83 -9.78 -10.00 -6.09
CA GLN A 83 -10.95 -10.19 -5.24
C GLN A 83 -12.01 -9.17 -5.60
N THR A 84 -13.25 -9.63 -5.79
CA THR A 84 -14.41 -8.74 -5.97
C THR A 84 -15.20 -8.76 -4.68
N ARG A 85 -15.44 -7.60 -4.07
CA ARG A 85 -16.39 -7.48 -2.95
C ARG A 85 -17.12 -6.14 -2.98
N ARG A 86 -18.25 -6.12 -2.31
CA ARG A 86 -19.01 -4.92 -2.03
C ARG A 86 -18.44 -4.19 -0.82
N HIS A 87 -18.04 -2.93 -1.01
CA HIS A 87 -17.88 -1.98 0.07
C HIS A 87 -19.25 -1.66 0.66
N LEU A 88 -19.32 -1.63 1.98
CA LEU A 88 -20.46 -1.08 2.71
C LEU A 88 -20.04 0.22 3.39
N PRO A 89 -20.97 1.16 3.61
CA PRO A 89 -20.69 2.39 4.34
C PRO A 89 -20.01 2.11 5.68
N GLY A 90 -19.02 2.93 6.03
CA GLY A 90 -18.13 2.71 7.15
C GLY A 90 -16.79 2.12 6.71
N ILE A 91 -16.20 1.26 7.55
CA ILE A 91 -14.87 0.70 7.32
C ILE A 91 -14.99 -0.74 6.80
N SER A 92 -14.55 -0.97 5.57
CA SER A 92 -14.37 -2.30 5.00
C SER A 92 -12.90 -2.72 5.04
N ARG A 93 -12.65 -4.00 5.33
CA ARG A 93 -11.30 -4.57 5.41
C ARG A 93 -11.16 -5.70 4.39
N PHE A 94 -10.02 -5.71 3.70
CA PHE A 94 -9.69 -6.69 2.68
C PHE A 94 -8.32 -7.26 2.99
N SER A 95 -8.25 -8.58 3.17
CA SER A 95 -6.99 -9.27 3.28
C SER A 95 -6.35 -9.37 1.91
N LEU A 96 -5.10 -8.92 1.83
CA LEU A 96 -4.27 -8.95 0.64
C LEU A 96 -3.18 -9.99 0.86
N ASP A 97 -3.28 -11.09 0.12
CA ASP A 97 -2.23 -12.10 0.08
C ASP A 97 -1.14 -11.61 -0.86
N LEU A 98 0.00 -11.24 -0.28
CA LEU A 98 1.17 -10.80 -1.02
C LEU A 98 2.09 -12.00 -1.26
N PRO A 99 2.72 -12.08 -2.44
CA PRO A 99 3.54 -13.22 -2.81
C PRO A 99 4.83 -13.32 -1.99
N ASP A 100 5.41 -14.52 -1.97
CA ASP A 100 6.67 -14.87 -1.28
C ASP A 100 7.93 -14.32 -1.97
N VAL A 101 7.76 -13.45 -2.96
CA VAL A 101 8.86 -12.88 -3.72
C VAL A 101 9.01 -11.41 -3.34
N PRO A 102 10.20 -10.99 -2.86
CA PRO A 102 10.50 -9.58 -2.67
C PRO A 102 10.30 -8.77 -3.96
N GLY A 103 9.75 -7.57 -3.84
CA GLY A 103 9.52 -6.73 -5.00
C GLY A 103 8.53 -5.60 -4.75
N LEU A 104 8.31 -4.84 -5.81
CA LEU A 104 7.31 -3.78 -5.83
C LEU A 104 5.98 -4.31 -6.35
N TYR A 105 4.93 -4.04 -5.58
CA TYR A 105 3.56 -4.43 -5.88
C TYR A 105 2.62 -3.24 -5.80
N PHE A 106 1.49 -3.36 -6.46
CA PHE A 106 0.46 -2.36 -6.54
C PHE A 106 -0.88 -2.99 -6.23
N VAL A 107 -1.65 -2.34 -5.38
CA VAL A 107 -3.04 -2.73 -5.08
C VAL A 107 -3.94 -1.80 -5.90
N GLN A 108 -4.58 -2.35 -6.91
CA GLN A 108 -5.52 -1.63 -7.75
C GLN A 108 -6.94 -1.89 -7.27
N ILE A 109 -7.69 -0.82 -6.98
CA ILE A 109 -9.09 -0.83 -6.60
C ILE A 109 -9.86 -0.26 -7.78
N LYS A 110 -10.72 -1.07 -8.38
CA LYS A 110 -11.56 -0.69 -9.51
C LYS A 110 -13.03 -0.77 -9.10
N ASN A 111 -13.82 0.26 -9.36
CA ASN A 111 -15.27 0.18 -9.20
C ASN A 111 -15.95 -0.25 -10.51
N LEU A 112 -17.23 -0.60 -10.45
CA LEU A 112 -17.99 -0.98 -11.64
C LEU A 112 -18.35 0.20 -12.56
N SER A 113 -18.26 1.45 -12.09
CA SER A 113 -18.44 2.66 -12.91
C SER A 113 -17.19 3.05 -13.72
N GLY A 114 -16.08 2.33 -13.56
CA GLY A 114 -14.86 2.49 -14.35
C GLY A 114 -13.74 3.27 -13.67
N GLY A 115 -13.99 3.83 -12.49
CA GLY A 115 -12.98 4.42 -11.63
C GLY A 115 -11.92 3.42 -11.17
N ILE A 116 -10.66 3.89 -11.13
CA ILE A 116 -9.51 3.09 -10.71
C ILE A 116 -8.66 3.90 -9.74
N ARG A 117 -8.27 3.28 -8.62
CA ARG A 117 -7.31 3.82 -7.67
C ARG A 117 -6.19 2.81 -7.42
N THR A 118 -4.94 3.25 -7.40
CA THR A 118 -3.79 2.37 -7.19
C THR A 118 -3.01 2.78 -5.94
N LEU A 119 -2.64 1.80 -5.12
CA LEU A 119 -1.85 1.98 -3.91
C LEU A 119 -0.54 1.18 -4.02
N LYS A 120 0.56 1.76 -3.54
CA LYS A 120 1.88 1.12 -3.57
C LYS A 120 2.08 0.21 -2.35
N VAL A 121 2.59 -0.98 -2.57
CA VAL A 121 2.99 -1.94 -1.53
C VAL A 121 4.36 -2.51 -1.85
N VAL A 122 5.24 -2.60 -0.86
CA VAL A 122 6.59 -3.13 -1.03
C VAL A 122 6.72 -4.42 -0.23
N VAL A 123 7.17 -5.48 -0.89
CA VAL A 123 7.57 -6.72 -0.22
C VAL A 123 9.10 -6.68 -0.10
N SER A 124 9.62 -6.51 1.11
CA SER A 124 11.06 -6.41 1.37
C SER A 124 11.61 -7.75 1.79
N GLY A 125 12.62 -8.25 1.08
CA GLY A 125 13.47 -9.33 1.59
C GLY A 125 14.16 -8.86 2.87
N ARG A 126 14.26 -9.75 3.85
CA ARG A 126 15.10 -9.53 5.04
C ARG A 126 16.56 -9.79 4.70
#